data_AF-A0A397SDV3-F1
#
_entry.id   AF-A0A397SDV3-F1
#
_cell.length_a   1.000
_cell.length_b   1.000
_cell.length_c   1.000
_cell.angle_alpha   90.00
_cell.angle_beta   90.00
_cell.angle_gamma   90.00
#
_symmetry.space_group_name_H-M   'P 1'
#
loop_
_entity.id
_entity.type
_entity.pdbx_description
1 polymer ?
#
loop_
_entity_poly.entity_id
_entity_poly.type
_entity_poly.pdbx_seq_one_letter_code
_entity_poly.pdbx_strand_id
1 'polypeptide(L)'
;MKKDDQQHKKTFEEFRQPKYINISSINSSKQSVRSQQSSSNVEIFSKTTGRVPLKKPTTFQLILEDLNEITPITSILPLIQYEQNLDPVKKIKILFRQLRRAKSLNNKLDQLYYAYRIGEIVETQTETPIQRTLCISVLTEYYKKVVVRVYYLFEQLGPEQIYRTSHITLARVFQLKSTDFSRLVQVTDDIVRAQSNFEINT
;
A
#
# COMPACT_ATOMS: atom_id res chain seq x y z
N MET A 1 -11.72 -31.45 -31.82
CA MET A 1 -11.12 -32.22 -30.71
C MET A 1 -9.79 -31.58 -30.33
N LYS A 2 -9.77 -30.91 -29.17
CA LYS A 2 -8.62 -30.51 -28.33
C LYS A 2 -7.38 -29.91 -29.01
N LYS A 3 -7.22 -28.60 -28.86
CA LYS A 3 -5.98 -27.83 -28.60
C LYS A 3 -6.37 -26.37 -28.76
N ASP A 4 -6.35 -25.58 -27.68
CA ASP A 4 -6.25 -24.08 -27.67
C ASP A 4 -6.52 -23.46 -26.28
N ASP A 5 -6.83 -24.26 -25.24
CA ASP A 5 -7.12 -23.73 -23.89
C ASP A 5 -5.93 -23.65 -22.91
N GLN A 6 -4.69 -23.85 -23.37
CA GLN A 6 -3.52 -23.88 -22.46
C GLN A 6 -2.75 -22.56 -22.31
N GLN A 7 -3.05 -21.52 -23.10
CA GLN A 7 -2.24 -20.29 -23.08
C GLN A 7 -2.79 -19.17 -22.19
N HIS A 8 -4.06 -19.24 -21.75
CA HIS A 8 -4.66 -18.22 -20.87
C HIS A 8 -4.66 -18.56 -19.37
N LYS A 9 -4.19 -19.74 -18.96
CA LYS A 9 -4.10 -20.14 -17.55
C LYS A 9 -2.84 -19.69 -16.82
N LYS A 10 -1.84 -19.12 -17.51
CA LYS A 10 -0.55 -18.76 -16.90
C LYS A 10 -0.47 -17.36 -16.28
N THR A 11 -1.47 -16.50 -16.44
CA THR A 11 -1.39 -15.09 -15.99
C THR A 11 -2.14 -14.79 -14.68
N PHE A 12 -2.86 -15.77 -14.10
CA PHE A 12 -3.75 -15.50 -12.96
C PHE A 12 -3.37 -16.19 -11.63
N GLU A 13 -2.47 -17.18 -11.64
CA GLU A 13 -1.93 -17.81 -10.42
C GLU A 13 -0.82 -16.97 -9.75
N GLU A 14 -0.28 -15.96 -10.43
CA GLU A 14 0.83 -15.13 -9.93
C GLU A 14 0.42 -14.15 -8.82
N PHE A 15 -0.90 -13.99 -8.57
CA PHE A 15 -1.43 -13.14 -7.51
C PHE A 15 -1.76 -13.90 -6.23
N ARG A 16 -1.51 -15.22 -6.17
CA ARG A 16 -2.05 -16.03 -5.08
C ARG A 16 -1.19 -16.18 -3.83
N GLN A 17 0.09 -15.80 -3.77
CA GLN A 17 0.88 -15.77 -2.53
C GLN A 17 2.18 -14.94 -2.69
N PRO A 18 2.55 -13.99 -1.81
CA PRO A 18 3.95 -13.63 -1.64
C PRO A 18 4.69 -14.83 -1.02
N LYS A 19 5.60 -15.44 -1.79
CA LYS A 19 6.53 -16.45 -1.26
C LYS A 19 7.48 -15.76 -0.29
N TYR A 20 7.27 -15.93 1.01
CA TYR A 20 8.18 -15.45 2.04
C TYR A 20 9.55 -16.15 1.88
N ILE A 21 10.59 -15.36 1.62
CA ILE A 21 11.98 -15.82 1.67
C ILE A 21 12.46 -15.61 3.11
N ASN A 22 12.90 -16.67 3.78
CA ASN A 22 13.54 -16.60 5.09
C ASN A 22 15.00 -16.15 4.93
N ILE A 23 15.33 -14.94 5.38
CA ILE A 23 16.68 -14.34 5.26
C ILE A 23 17.34 -14.20 6.64
N SER A 24 17.32 -15.26 7.46
CA SER A 24 18.05 -15.29 8.73
C SER A 24 19.54 -15.63 8.60
N SER A 25 20.14 -15.59 7.39
CA SER A 25 21.52 -16.05 7.16
C SER A 25 22.51 -15.04 6.57
N ILE A 26 22.17 -13.74 6.48
CA ILE A 26 23.03 -12.75 5.78
C ILE A 26 23.87 -11.83 6.69
N ASN A 27 23.62 -11.77 8.00
CA ASN A 27 24.32 -10.83 8.90
C ASN A 27 25.48 -11.43 9.71
N SER A 28 26.31 -12.27 9.07
CA SER A 28 27.52 -12.82 9.71
C SER A 28 28.76 -12.68 8.83
N SER A 29 29.07 -11.47 8.36
CA SER A 29 30.44 -11.10 7.94
C SER A 29 30.51 -9.63 7.53
N LYS A 30 30.98 -8.78 8.45
CA LYS A 30 31.90 -7.64 8.23
C LYS A 30 31.97 -6.77 9.49
N GLN A 31 32.72 -7.26 10.47
CA GLN A 31 33.36 -6.43 11.49
C GLN A 31 34.81 -6.86 11.59
N SER A 32 35.72 -6.08 10.99
CA SER A 32 37.12 -5.98 11.37
C SER A 32 37.74 -4.90 10.47
N VAL A 33 38.13 -3.76 11.03
CA VAL A 33 39.53 -3.37 11.24
C VAL A 33 39.54 -2.00 11.94
N ARG A 34 40.47 -1.92 12.88
CA ARG A 34 40.71 -0.97 13.95
C ARG A 34 41.57 0.20 13.49
N SER A 35 41.18 1.40 13.95
CA SER A 35 41.93 2.65 14.20
C SER A 35 43.46 2.71 14.01
N GLN A 36 43.96 3.82 13.46
CA GLN A 36 45.06 4.63 14.03
C GLN A 36 44.92 6.15 13.69
N GLN A 37 45.41 6.95 14.65
CA GLN A 37 45.59 8.42 14.75
C GLN A 37 46.50 9.00 13.63
N SER A 38 46.77 10.30 13.39
CA SER A 38 46.57 11.63 13.99
C SER A 38 47.16 12.65 12.99
N SER A 39 46.64 13.88 12.93
CA SER A 39 47.39 15.17 12.92
C SER A 39 46.65 16.27 12.16
N SER A 40 46.61 17.41 12.82
CA SER A 40 46.08 18.72 12.45
C SER A 40 46.65 19.31 11.15
N ASN A 41 45.79 19.97 10.37
CA ASN A 41 46.13 21.22 9.69
C ASN A 41 44.88 22.09 9.54
N VAL A 42 45.00 23.32 10.03
CA VAL A 42 44.07 24.42 9.82
C VAL A 42 44.33 24.96 8.41
N GLU A 43 43.36 24.87 7.52
CA GLU A 43 43.26 25.75 6.36
C GLU A 43 41.86 26.38 6.31
N ILE A 44 41.86 27.71 6.42
CA ILE A 44 40.74 28.60 6.22
C ILE A 44 40.69 28.93 4.71
N PHE A 45 39.47 29.15 4.19
CA PHE A 45 39.06 29.46 2.80
C PHE A 45 38.84 28.21 1.92
N SER A 46 37.68 28.00 1.31
CA SER A 46 36.84 28.97 0.60
C SER A 46 35.37 28.54 0.52
N LYS A 47 34.50 29.55 0.45
CA LYS A 47 33.07 29.45 0.16
C LYS A 47 32.82 28.67 -1.13
N THR A 48 32.14 27.53 -1.02
CA THR A 48 31.20 27.05 -2.05
C THR A 48 30.03 26.36 -1.35
N THR A 49 29.01 27.12 -0.97
CA THR A 49 27.68 26.54 -0.70
C THR A 49 27.08 26.09 -2.03
N GLY A 50 27.61 25.02 -2.59
CA GLY A 50 26.94 24.27 -3.65
C GLY A 50 25.67 23.70 -3.06
N ARG A 51 24.51 24.22 -3.45
CA ARG A 51 23.23 23.54 -3.20
C ARG A 51 23.29 22.20 -3.91
N VAL A 52 23.63 21.14 -3.18
CA VAL A 52 23.40 19.78 -3.67
C VAL A 52 21.88 19.68 -3.90
N PRO A 53 21.41 19.38 -5.12
CA PRO A 53 19.99 19.24 -5.36
C PRO A 53 19.49 18.09 -4.49
N LEU A 54 18.61 18.40 -3.54
CA LEU A 54 17.94 17.40 -2.71
C LEU A 54 17.24 16.42 -3.66
N LYS A 55 17.65 15.15 -3.61
CA LYS A 55 17.05 14.08 -4.41
C LYS A 55 15.56 14.03 -4.09
N LYS A 56 14.71 14.24 -5.09
CA LYS A 56 13.25 14.20 -4.91
C LYS A 56 12.85 12.83 -4.32
N PRO A 57 11.97 12.79 -3.30
CA PRO A 57 11.55 11.55 -2.69
C PRO A 57 10.85 10.66 -3.71
N THR A 58 11.12 9.35 -3.64
CA THR A 58 10.50 8.37 -4.54
C THR A 58 9.05 8.11 -4.12
N THR A 59 8.24 7.54 -5.01
CA THR A 59 6.88 7.11 -4.66
C THR A 59 6.87 6.15 -3.47
N PHE A 60 7.82 5.22 -3.39
CA PHE A 60 7.95 4.32 -2.25
C PHE A 60 8.15 5.09 -0.94
N GLN A 61 9.06 6.07 -0.92
CA GLN A 61 9.37 6.86 0.28
C GLN A 61 8.16 7.67 0.75
N LEU A 62 7.44 8.31 -0.17
CA LEU A 62 6.25 9.10 0.15
C LEU A 62 5.11 8.23 0.71
N ILE A 63 4.92 7.02 0.16
CA ILE A 63 3.90 6.10 0.67
C ILE A 63 4.32 5.57 2.04
N LEU A 64 5.59 5.22 2.22
CA LEU A 64 6.12 4.76 3.50
C LEU A 64 5.95 5.83 4.60
N GLU A 65 6.20 7.10 4.28
CA GLU A 65 5.98 8.23 5.18
C GLU A 65 4.51 8.30 5.62
N ASP A 66 3.57 8.28 4.68
CA ASP A 66 2.14 8.29 4.98
C ASP A 66 1.66 7.08 5.81
N LEU A 67 2.27 5.90 5.62
CA LEU A 67 1.93 4.71 6.40
C LEU A 67 2.41 4.77 7.85
N ASN A 68 3.40 5.62 8.14
CA ASN A 68 3.91 5.86 9.50
C ASN A 68 3.25 7.08 10.18
N GLU A 69 2.40 7.83 9.47
CA GLU A 69 1.75 9.00 10.03
C GLU A 69 0.75 8.61 11.13
N ILE A 70 0.84 9.26 12.29
CA ILE A 70 0.00 8.99 13.45
C ILE A 70 -1.05 10.08 13.69
N THR A 71 -0.97 11.18 12.93
CA THR A 71 -1.89 12.32 13.03
C THR A 71 -2.80 12.44 11.79
N PRO A 72 -4.08 12.84 11.96
CA PRO A 72 -4.76 13.07 13.23
C PRO A 72 -4.99 11.75 14.01
N ILE A 73 -5.04 11.86 15.34
CA ILE A 73 -5.28 10.72 16.24
C ILE A 73 -6.64 10.09 15.91
N THR A 74 -7.66 10.92 15.79
CA THR A 74 -9.04 10.53 15.46
C THR A 74 -9.39 10.95 14.03
N SER A 75 -9.81 9.99 13.22
CA SER A 75 -10.30 10.20 11.85
C SER A 75 -11.80 9.96 11.78
N ILE A 76 -12.55 10.84 11.12
CA ILE A 76 -13.99 10.66 10.89
C ILE A 76 -14.17 10.02 9.52
N LEU A 77 -14.72 8.81 9.48
CA LEU A 77 -14.97 8.08 8.24
C LEU A 77 -16.32 8.48 7.62
N PRO A 78 -16.41 8.59 6.28
CA PRO A 78 -17.68 8.79 5.59
C PRO A 78 -18.67 7.66 5.87
N LEU A 79 -19.92 8.02 6.14
CA LEU A 79 -20.99 7.04 6.25
C LEU A 79 -21.30 6.43 4.89
N ILE A 80 -21.20 5.11 4.79
CA ILE A 80 -21.57 4.37 3.58
C ILE A 80 -23.02 3.93 3.70
N GLN A 81 -23.83 4.31 2.71
CA GLN A 81 -25.26 4.01 2.67
C GLN A 81 -25.53 2.83 1.73
N TYR A 82 -25.44 1.61 2.26
CA TYR A 82 -26.07 0.43 1.68
C TYR A 82 -26.46 -0.55 2.80
N GLU A 83 -27.43 -1.42 2.52
CA GLU A 83 -27.82 -2.49 3.44
C GLU A 83 -26.70 -3.52 3.61
N GLN A 84 -26.44 -3.97 4.84
CA GLN A 84 -25.34 -4.90 5.11
C GLN A 84 -25.52 -6.26 4.45
N ASN A 85 -26.77 -6.69 4.25
CA ASN A 85 -27.10 -7.97 3.61
C ASN A 85 -27.23 -7.86 2.08
N LEU A 86 -26.89 -6.70 1.51
CA LEU A 86 -26.92 -6.50 0.06
C LEU A 86 -25.86 -7.36 -0.64
N ASP A 87 -26.21 -7.88 -1.81
CA ASP A 87 -25.29 -8.61 -2.70
C ASP A 87 -23.94 -7.86 -2.91
N PRO A 88 -22.78 -8.54 -2.82
CA PRO A 88 -21.46 -7.93 -2.95
C PRO A 88 -21.27 -7.12 -4.25
N VAL A 89 -21.78 -7.63 -5.38
CA VAL A 89 -21.67 -6.94 -6.68
C VAL A 89 -22.47 -5.62 -6.65
N LYS A 90 -23.65 -5.61 -6.03
CA LYS A 90 -24.44 -4.38 -5.83
C LYS A 90 -23.73 -3.39 -4.89
N LYS A 91 -23.13 -3.84 -3.79
CA LYS A 91 -22.33 -2.98 -2.89
C LYS A 91 -21.18 -2.32 -3.66
N ILE A 92 -20.44 -3.08 -4.45
CA ILE A 92 -19.34 -2.56 -5.28
C ILE A 92 -19.85 -1.54 -6.29
N LYS A 93 -21.00 -1.75 -6.94
CA LYS A 93 -21.59 -0.75 -7.85
C LYS A 93 -21.87 0.58 -7.16
N ILE A 94 -22.41 0.53 -5.93
CA ILE A 94 -22.69 1.73 -5.12
C ILE A 94 -21.38 2.44 -4.76
N LEU A 95 -20.40 1.72 -4.22
CA LEU A 95 -19.10 2.27 -3.84
C LEU A 95 -18.35 2.83 -5.04
N PHE A 96 -18.41 2.15 -6.19
CA PHE A 96 -17.73 2.61 -7.39
C PHE A 96 -18.35 3.90 -7.95
N ARG A 97 -19.67 4.10 -7.80
CA ARG A 97 -20.31 5.39 -8.06
C ARG A 97 -19.80 6.47 -7.11
N GLN A 98 -19.67 6.18 -5.81
CA GLN A 98 -19.13 7.14 -4.84
C GLN A 98 -17.66 7.47 -5.11
N LEU A 99 -16.85 6.48 -5.48
CA LEU A 99 -15.47 6.68 -5.90
C LEU A 99 -15.41 7.64 -7.09
N ARG A 100 -16.23 7.43 -8.13
CA ARG A 100 -16.27 8.30 -9.31
C ARG A 100 -16.71 9.72 -8.94
N ARG A 101 -17.65 9.88 -8.01
CA ARG A 101 -18.06 11.19 -7.48
C ARG A 101 -16.94 11.88 -6.68
N ALA A 102 -16.25 11.14 -5.80
CA ALA A 102 -15.11 11.67 -5.06
C ALA A 102 -14.00 12.14 -6.01
N LYS A 103 -13.77 11.39 -7.10
CA LYS A 103 -12.86 11.78 -8.18
C LYS A 103 -13.29 13.08 -8.86
N SER A 104 -14.57 13.24 -9.21
CA SER A 104 -15.05 14.49 -9.83
C SER A 104 -14.95 15.70 -8.90
N LEU A 105 -15.04 15.48 -7.59
CA LEU A 105 -14.87 16.50 -6.55
C LEU A 105 -13.40 16.71 -6.13
N ASN A 106 -12.45 16.02 -6.75
CA ASN A 106 -11.02 16.01 -6.36
C ASN A 106 -10.77 15.66 -4.88
N ASN A 107 -11.67 14.93 -4.22
CA ASN A 107 -11.46 14.47 -2.86
C ASN A 107 -10.62 13.19 -2.89
N LYS A 108 -9.33 13.29 -2.57
CA LYS A 108 -8.37 12.19 -2.65
C LYS A 108 -8.55 11.15 -1.55
N LEU A 109 -8.86 11.60 -0.33
CA LEU A 109 -9.05 10.72 0.83
C LEU A 109 -10.28 9.83 0.62
N ASP A 110 -11.39 10.42 0.19
CA ASP A 110 -12.60 9.65 -0.13
C ASP A 110 -12.39 8.69 -1.30
N GLN A 111 -11.59 9.07 -2.31
CA GLN A 111 -11.23 8.14 -3.39
C GLN A 111 -10.48 6.91 -2.86
N LEU A 112 -9.52 7.11 -1.95
CA LEU A 112 -8.78 6.02 -1.31
C LEU A 112 -9.69 5.18 -0.42
N TYR A 113 -10.53 5.83 0.38
CA TYR A 113 -11.49 5.16 1.25
C TYR A 113 -12.45 4.27 0.46
N TYR A 114 -13.12 4.81 -0.57
CA TYR A 114 -14.01 4.00 -1.39
C TYR A 114 -13.28 2.89 -2.15
N ALA A 115 -12.03 3.12 -2.58
CA ALA A 115 -11.21 2.07 -3.19
C ALA A 115 -10.87 0.96 -2.19
N TYR A 116 -10.50 1.31 -0.96
CA TYR A 116 -10.26 0.38 0.14
C TYR A 116 -11.49 -0.49 0.40
N ARG A 117 -12.68 0.12 0.54
CA ARG A 117 -13.92 -0.63 0.79
C ARG A 117 -14.32 -1.55 -0.35
N ILE A 118 -14.05 -1.16 -1.60
CA ILE A 118 -14.26 -2.06 -2.75
C ILE A 118 -13.30 -3.25 -2.66
N GLY A 119 -12.01 -3.01 -2.37
CA GLY A 119 -11.03 -4.07 -2.21
C GLY A 119 -11.36 -5.02 -1.05
N GLU A 120 -11.82 -4.47 0.08
CA GLU A 120 -12.30 -5.24 1.24
C GLU A 120 -13.41 -6.22 0.84
N ILE A 121 -14.44 -5.75 0.11
CA ILE A 121 -15.52 -6.64 -0.35
C ILE A 121 -14.98 -7.72 -1.30
N VAL A 122 -14.10 -7.35 -2.22
CA VAL A 122 -13.49 -8.28 -3.18
C VAL A 122 -12.71 -9.38 -2.48
N GLU A 123 -11.93 -9.06 -1.45
CA GLU A 123 -11.05 -10.02 -0.78
C GLU A 123 -11.73 -10.77 0.38
N THR A 124 -12.74 -10.18 1.04
CA THR A 124 -13.37 -10.78 2.25
C THR A 124 -14.77 -11.34 2.05
N GLN A 125 -15.51 -10.88 1.04
CA GLN A 125 -16.91 -11.29 0.79
C GLN A 125 -17.05 -12.13 -0.49
N THR A 126 -15.94 -12.68 -1.01
CA THR A 126 -15.96 -13.61 -2.14
C THR A 126 -15.29 -14.92 -1.74
N GLU A 127 -16.05 -16.01 -1.74
CA GLU A 127 -15.58 -17.33 -1.31
C GLU A 127 -14.96 -18.12 -2.47
N THR A 128 -15.43 -17.82 -3.69
CA THR A 128 -15.01 -18.53 -4.90
C THR A 128 -14.33 -17.59 -5.90
N PRO A 129 -13.38 -18.09 -6.72
CA PRO A 129 -12.77 -17.32 -7.80
C PRO A 129 -13.79 -16.73 -8.78
N ILE A 130 -14.92 -17.40 -8.98
CA ILE A 130 -16.01 -16.94 -9.85
C ILE A 130 -16.69 -15.71 -9.25
N GLN A 131 -17.07 -15.75 -7.98
CA GLN A 131 -17.66 -14.60 -7.28
C GLN A 131 -16.70 -13.41 -7.27
N ARG A 132 -15.40 -13.65 -7.03
CA ARG A 132 -14.36 -12.61 -7.12
C ARG A 132 -14.31 -11.98 -8.50
N THR A 133 -14.36 -12.81 -9.55
CA THR A 133 -14.38 -12.35 -10.95
C THR A 133 -15.63 -11.50 -11.24
N LEU A 134 -16.80 -11.91 -10.78
CA LEU A 134 -18.04 -11.14 -10.93
C LEU A 134 -17.94 -9.77 -10.27
N CYS A 135 -17.41 -9.71 -9.04
CA CYS A 135 -17.19 -8.45 -8.31
C CYS A 135 -16.24 -7.51 -9.06
N ILE A 136 -15.11 -8.02 -9.52
CA ILE A 136 -14.08 -7.25 -10.23
C ILE A 136 -14.55 -6.83 -11.64
N SER A 137 -15.43 -7.60 -12.28
CA SER A 137 -15.93 -7.32 -13.64
C SER A 137 -16.66 -5.97 -13.77
N VAL A 138 -17.17 -5.44 -12.67
CA VAL A 138 -17.84 -4.13 -12.61
C VAL A 138 -16.84 -2.97 -12.76
N LEU A 139 -15.55 -3.22 -12.48
CA LEU A 139 -14.51 -2.20 -12.43
C LEU A 139 -13.77 -2.08 -13.77
N THR A 140 -13.28 -0.87 -14.07
CA THR A 140 -12.33 -0.69 -15.19
C THR A 140 -10.98 -1.28 -14.84
N GLU A 141 -10.16 -1.60 -15.85
CA GLU A 141 -8.86 -2.27 -15.65
C GLU A 141 -7.94 -1.55 -14.66
N TYR A 142 -7.92 -0.22 -14.71
CA TYR A 142 -7.24 0.63 -13.74
C TYR A 142 -7.69 0.34 -12.31
N TYR A 143 -9.00 0.27 -12.08
CA TYR A 143 -9.57 0.06 -10.76
C TYR A 143 -9.43 -1.37 -10.26
N LYS A 144 -9.53 -2.38 -11.13
CA LYS A 144 -9.33 -3.79 -10.75
C LYS A 144 -8.02 -4.00 -9.97
N LYS A 145 -6.94 -3.38 -10.46
CA LYS A 145 -5.63 -3.44 -9.82
C LYS A 145 -5.54 -2.58 -8.56
N VAL A 146 -6.03 -1.33 -8.61
CA VAL A 146 -5.76 -0.36 -7.54
C VAL A 146 -6.54 -0.66 -6.27
N VAL A 147 -7.80 -1.14 -6.37
CA VAL A 147 -8.64 -1.38 -5.17
C VAL A 147 -8.07 -2.49 -4.30
N VAL A 148 -7.58 -3.56 -4.91
CA VAL A 148 -6.93 -4.68 -4.22
C VAL A 148 -5.63 -4.22 -3.54
N ARG A 149 -4.82 -3.41 -4.24
CA ARG A 149 -3.59 -2.87 -3.65
C ARG A 149 -3.84 -1.91 -2.50
N VAL A 150 -4.85 -1.04 -2.62
CA VAL A 150 -5.23 -0.13 -1.54
C VAL A 150 -5.72 -0.94 -0.34
N TYR A 151 -6.55 -1.97 -0.55
CA TYR A 151 -6.97 -2.86 0.55
C TYR A 151 -5.78 -3.42 1.31
N TYR A 152 -4.85 -4.12 0.64
CA TYR A 152 -3.70 -4.72 1.31
C TYR A 152 -2.74 -3.71 1.96
N LEU A 153 -2.64 -2.47 1.46
CA LEU A 153 -1.82 -1.44 2.10
C LEU A 153 -2.40 -0.96 3.44
N PHE A 154 -3.72 -1.07 3.63
CA PHE A 154 -4.39 -0.54 4.83
C PHE A 154 -5.13 -1.62 5.63
N GLU A 155 -5.08 -2.88 5.22
CA GLU A 155 -5.79 -3.99 5.87
C GLU A 155 -5.42 -4.08 7.35
N GLN A 156 -4.13 -4.05 7.66
CA GLN A 156 -3.64 -4.18 9.04
C GLN A 156 -3.74 -2.87 9.83
N LEU A 157 -3.64 -1.72 9.14
CA LEU A 157 -3.64 -0.39 9.78
C LEU A 157 -5.05 0.18 10.01
N GLY A 158 -6.04 -0.36 9.30
CA GLY A 158 -7.42 0.13 9.32
C GLY A 158 -7.69 1.28 8.34
N PRO A 159 -8.98 1.51 7.99
CA PRO A 159 -9.39 2.59 7.10
C PRO A 159 -9.13 3.99 7.65
N GLU A 160 -8.99 4.16 8.97
CA GLU A 160 -8.67 5.42 9.63
C GLU A 160 -7.32 5.97 9.20
N GLN A 161 -6.35 5.07 8.94
CA GLN A 161 -5.02 5.45 8.48
C GLN A 161 -5.05 6.18 7.13
N ILE A 162 -6.03 5.88 6.26
CA ILE A 162 -6.19 6.59 4.97
C ILE A 162 -6.32 8.10 5.19
N TYR A 163 -7.02 8.51 6.25
CA TYR A 163 -7.27 9.92 6.57
C TYR A 163 -6.08 10.63 7.23
N ARG A 164 -4.99 9.90 7.49
CA ARG A 164 -3.69 10.44 7.92
C ARG A 164 -2.75 10.69 6.74
N THR A 165 -3.07 10.17 5.56
CA THR A 165 -2.18 10.23 4.39
C THR A 165 -2.19 11.59 3.71
N SER A 166 -1.01 12.06 3.29
CA SER A 166 -0.82 13.33 2.58
C SER A 166 -0.45 13.15 1.11
N HIS A 167 0.27 12.07 0.78
CA HIS A 167 0.91 11.87 -0.52
C HIS A 167 0.33 10.74 -1.35
N ILE A 168 -0.25 9.73 -0.71
CA ILE A 168 -0.86 8.56 -1.34
C ILE A 168 -2.01 9.03 -2.24
N THR A 169 -2.01 8.49 -3.45
CA THR A 169 -3.10 8.65 -4.41
C THR A 169 -3.30 7.34 -5.15
N LEU A 170 -4.48 7.11 -5.70
CA LEU A 170 -4.74 5.94 -6.53
C LEU A 170 -3.74 5.83 -7.69
N ALA A 171 -3.34 6.95 -8.29
CA ALA A 171 -2.34 6.97 -9.36
C ALA A 171 -0.97 6.47 -8.89
N ARG A 172 -0.50 6.92 -7.72
CA ARG A 172 0.76 6.43 -7.13
C ARG A 172 0.71 4.93 -6.82
N VAL A 173 -0.39 4.47 -6.22
CA VAL A 173 -0.59 3.04 -5.90
C VAL A 173 -0.62 2.18 -7.16
N PHE A 174 -1.26 2.67 -8.23
CA PHE A 174 -1.30 1.99 -9.53
C PHE A 174 0.10 1.85 -10.15
N GLN A 175 0.93 2.89 -10.03
CA GLN A 175 2.29 2.97 -10.56
C GLN A 175 3.34 2.21 -9.74
N LEU A 176 3.01 1.76 -8.51
CA LEU A 176 3.94 0.98 -7.70
C LEU A 176 4.41 -0.28 -8.44
N LYS A 177 5.71 -0.51 -8.42
CA LYS A 177 6.29 -1.80 -8.83
C LYS A 177 5.85 -2.88 -7.86
N SER A 178 5.75 -4.12 -8.34
CA SER A 178 5.34 -5.24 -7.48
C SER A 178 6.29 -5.43 -6.30
N THR A 179 7.60 -5.25 -6.50
CA THR A 179 8.62 -5.33 -5.43
C THR A 179 8.41 -4.27 -4.34
N ASP A 180 8.16 -3.02 -4.75
CA ASP A 180 7.93 -1.91 -3.83
C ASP A 180 6.61 -2.10 -3.06
N PHE A 181 5.58 -2.56 -3.77
CA PHE A 181 4.28 -2.88 -3.17
C PHE A 181 4.40 -3.98 -2.11
N SER A 182 5.02 -5.12 -2.42
CA SER A 182 5.22 -6.20 -1.46
C SER A 182 6.02 -5.76 -0.23
N ARG A 183 7.04 -4.91 -0.44
CA ARG A 183 7.82 -4.35 0.66
C ARG A 183 6.99 -3.41 1.54
N LEU A 184 6.12 -2.58 0.95
CA LEU A 184 5.23 -1.71 1.72
C LEU A 184 4.26 -2.51 2.58
N VAL A 185 3.65 -3.57 2.03
CA VAL A 185 2.76 -4.47 2.78
C VAL A 185 3.49 -5.15 3.95
N GLN A 186 4.74 -5.58 3.74
CA GLN A 186 5.54 -6.14 4.85
C GLN A 186 5.79 -5.09 5.94
N VAL A 187 6.08 -3.85 5.57
CA VAL A 187 6.29 -2.77 6.55
C VAL A 187 5.02 -2.46 7.32
N THR A 188 3.83 -2.54 6.71
CA THR A 188 2.58 -2.34 7.46
C THR A 188 2.37 -3.40 8.53
N ASP A 189 2.75 -4.66 8.27
CA ASP A 189 2.72 -5.72 9.28
C ASP A 189 3.68 -5.40 10.44
N ASP A 190 4.88 -4.90 10.13
CA ASP A 190 5.90 -4.56 11.12
C ASP A 190 5.48 -3.36 12.00
N ILE A 191 4.82 -2.35 11.41
CA ILE A 191 4.27 -1.19 12.14
C ILE A 191 3.24 -1.65 13.17
N VAL A 192 2.29 -2.49 12.77
CA VAL A 192 1.24 -2.99 13.67
C VAL A 192 1.83 -3.84 14.78
N ARG A 193 2.77 -4.74 14.46
CA ARG A 193 3.48 -5.53 15.49
C ARG A 193 4.23 -4.65 16.49
N ALA A 194 4.87 -3.58 16.02
CA ALA A 194 5.55 -2.65 16.90
C ALA A 194 4.56 -1.97 17.85
N GLN A 195 3.41 -1.51 17.34
CA GLN A 195 2.35 -0.87 18.15
C GLN A 195 1.79 -1.82 19.22
N SER A 196 1.49 -3.08 18.88
CA SER A 196 0.98 -4.07 19.86
C SER A 196 1.97 -4.37 20.99
N ASN A 197 3.29 -4.32 20.73
CA ASN A 197 4.30 -4.56 21.76
C ASN A 197 4.42 -3.42 22.79
N PHE A 198 4.03 -2.20 22.42
CA PHE A 198 3.99 -1.07 23.37
C PHE A 198 2.81 -1.18 24.34
N GLU A 199 1.67 -1.71 23.91
CA GLU A 199 0.46 -1.85 24.74
C GLU A 199 0.56 -2.96 25.81
N ILE A 200 1.39 -3.99 25.60
CA ILE A 200 1.54 -5.12 26.55
C ILE A 200 2.48 -4.76 27.73
N ASN A 201 3.32 -3.74 27.57
CA ASN A 201 4.33 -3.35 28.57
C ASN A 201 3.92 -2.13 29.43
N THR A 202 2.65 -1.71 29.36
CA THR A 202 2.09 -0.58 30.12
C THR A 202 0.97 -1.07 31.03
#